data_AF-A0AAV6GAC0-F1
#
_entry.id   AF-A0AAV6GAC0-F1
#
_cell.length_a   1.000
_cell.length_b   1.000
_cell.length_c   1.000
_cell.angle_alpha   90.00
_cell.angle_beta   90.00
_cell.angle_gamma   90.00
#
_symmetry.space_group_name_H-M   'P 1'
#
loop_
_entity.id
_entity.type
_entity.pdbx_description
1 polymer ?
#
loop_
_entity_poly.entity_id
_entity_poly.type
_entity_poly.pdbx_seq_one_letter_code
_entity_poly.pdbx_strand_id
1 'polypeptide(L)'
;MILLLLSYFDEKEESMFFHVEDTCLVEEVQLEQVPLTPTIIVCGQSCYSSTRYMLSLDRNLINTNISSFISALCLMFGSYYCFNIHYPSELASTLEFLQR
;
A
#
# COMPACT_ATOMS: atom_id res chain seq x y z
N MET A 1 2.65 -12.03 7.08
CA MET A 1 2.81 -11.42 8.42
C MET A 1 2.08 -10.08 8.52
N ILE A 2 2.13 -9.21 7.51
CA ILE A 2 1.49 -7.88 7.56
C ILE A 2 0.01 -7.93 7.92
N LEU A 3 -0.80 -8.77 7.25
CA LEU A 3 -2.24 -8.86 7.56
C LEU A 3 -2.52 -9.31 8.99
N LEU A 4 -1.59 -10.09 9.60
CA LEU A 4 -1.72 -10.51 11.00
C LEU A 4 -1.39 -9.36 11.96
N LEU A 5 -0.43 -8.49 11.62
CA LEU A 5 -0.14 -7.28 12.40
C LEU A 5 -1.29 -6.28 12.33
N LEU A 6 -1.82 -6.04 11.12
CA LEU A 6 -2.99 -5.19 10.92
C LEU A 6 -4.18 -5.68 11.77
N SER A 7 -4.48 -6.98 11.71
CA SER A 7 -5.53 -7.58 12.54
C SER A 7 -5.23 -7.50 14.05
N TYR A 8 -3.98 -7.64 14.47
CA TYR A 8 -3.58 -7.57 15.88
C TYR A 8 -3.75 -6.16 16.45
N PHE A 9 -3.47 -5.12 15.66
CA PHE A 9 -3.61 -3.72 16.06
C PHE A 9 -4.99 -3.12 15.76
N ASP A 10 -5.95 -3.91 15.25
CA ASP A 10 -7.27 -3.45 14.79
C ASP A 10 -7.19 -2.36 13.69
N GLU A 11 -6.17 -2.48 12.83
CA GLU A 11 -5.92 -1.59 11.71
C GLU A 11 -6.47 -2.19 10.41
N LYS A 12 -7.13 -1.36 9.61
CA LYS A 12 -7.85 -1.78 8.41
C LYS A 12 -6.92 -2.03 7.24
N GLU A 13 -7.16 -3.12 6.51
CA GLU A 13 -6.39 -3.47 5.31
C GLU A 13 -6.48 -2.37 4.25
N GLU A 14 -7.65 -1.73 4.13
CA GLU A 14 -7.96 -0.66 3.18
C GLU A 14 -7.14 0.62 3.41
N SER A 15 -6.55 0.79 4.59
CA SER A 15 -5.65 1.91 4.88
C SER A 15 -4.26 1.70 4.24
N MET A 16 -3.85 0.45 4.03
CA MET A 16 -2.55 0.07 3.45
C MET A 16 -2.66 -0.35 1.98
N PHE A 17 -3.78 -0.96 1.61
CA PHE A 17 -4.00 -1.56 0.30
C PHE A 17 -5.25 -1.00 -0.37
N PHE A 18 -5.13 -0.73 -1.67
CA PHE A 18 -6.25 -0.42 -2.54
C PHE A 18 -6.35 -1.48 -3.63
N HIS A 19 -7.44 -2.23 -3.66
CA HIS A 19 -7.61 -3.35 -4.58
C HIS A 19 -8.24 -2.89 -5.90
N VAL A 20 -7.65 -3.36 -6.99
CA VAL A 20 -8.18 -3.21 -8.35
C VAL A 20 -8.23 -4.57 -9.04
N GLU A 21 -8.92 -4.66 -10.17
CA GLU A 21 -8.91 -5.88 -10.97
C GLU A 21 -7.50 -6.23 -11.47
N ASP A 22 -7.20 -7.51 -11.64
CA ASP A 22 -5.88 -7.97 -12.08
C ASP A 22 -5.50 -7.38 -13.47
N THR A 23 -6.48 -7.16 -14.33
CA THR A 23 -6.33 -6.57 -15.66
C THR A 23 -6.38 -5.04 -15.68
N CYS A 24 -6.52 -4.36 -14.53
CA CYS A 24 -6.69 -2.92 -14.44
C CYS A 24 -5.50 -2.16 -15.04
N LEU A 25 -5.77 -1.22 -15.94
CA LEU A 25 -4.77 -0.31 -16.50
C LEU A 25 -4.47 0.84 -15.52
N VAL A 26 -3.33 1.49 -15.70
CA VAL A 26 -2.87 2.58 -14.84
C VAL A 26 -3.89 3.73 -14.82
N GLU A 27 -4.50 4.00 -15.96
CA GLU A 27 -5.48 5.06 -16.18
C GLU A 27 -6.87 4.73 -15.60
N GLU A 28 -7.13 3.47 -15.28
CA GLU A 28 -8.40 2.99 -14.73
C GLU A 28 -8.44 3.03 -13.19
N VAL A 29 -7.29 3.28 -12.55
CA VAL A 29 -7.20 3.40 -11.09
C VAL A 29 -7.93 4.67 -10.65
N GLN A 30 -8.96 4.52 -9.81
CA GLN A 30 -9.76 5.62 -9.26
C GLN A 30 -8.99 6.34 -8.14
N LEU A 31 -8.00 7.16 -8.51
CA LEU A 31 -7.07 7.80 -7.60
C LEU A 31 -7.75 8.71 -6.57
N GLU A 32 -8.96 9.21 -6.84
CA GLU A 32 -9.74 10.01 -5.90
C GLU A 32 -10.13 9.24 -4.63
N GLN A 33 -10.22 7.91 -4.72
CA GLN A 33 -10.55 7.01 -3.62
C GLN A 33 -9.31 6.50 -2.87
N VAL A 34 -8.12 6.69 -3.44
CA VAL A 34 -6.87 6.26 -2.84
C VAL A 34 -6.48 7.23 -1.72
N PRO A 35 -5.93 6.75 -0.58
CA PRO A 35 -5.39 7.61 0.46
C PRO A 35 -4.32 8.58 -0.07
N LEU A 36 -4.15 9.71 0.62
CA LEU A 36 -3.09 10.68 0.31
C LEU A 36 -1.71 10.18 0.77
N THR A 37 -1.68 9.29 1.75
CA THR A 37 -0.46 8.64 2.23
C THR A 37 0.00 7.55 1.27
N PRO A 38 1.26 7.09 1.38
CA PRO A 38 1.75 5.96 0.62
C PRO A 38 0.84 4.73 0.72
N THR A 39 0.30 4.28 -0.42
CA THR A 39 -0.65 3.16 -0.49
C THR A 39 -0.26 2.20 -1.60
N ILE A 40 -0.32 0.90 -1.32
CA ILE A 40 -0.05 -0.15 -2.30
C ILE A 40 -1.35 -0.43 -3.07
N ILE A 41 -1.32 -0.26 -4.38
CA ILE A 41 -2.39 -0.72 -5.25
C ILE A 41 -2.14 -2.20 -5.57
N VAL A 42 -3.06 -3.06 -5.17
CA VAL A 42 -2.99 -4.51 -5.39
C VAL A 42 -3.81 -4.86 -6.62
N CYS A 43 -3.17 -5.35 -7.68
CA CYS A 43 -3.89 -5.82 -8.87
C CYS A 43 -4.33 -7.28 -8.63
N GLY A 44 -5.58 -7.47 -8.21
CA GLY A 44 -6.13 -8.76 -7.84
C GLY A 44 -6.81 -8.77 -6.46
N GLN A 45 -7.26 -9.95 -6.04
CA GLN A 45 -8.11 -10.10 -4.86
C GLN A 45 -7.36 -10.19 -3.53
N SER A 46 -6.04 -10.46 -3.53
CA SER A 46 -5.26 -10.60 -2.30
C SER A 46 -3.82 -10.16 -2.49
N CYS A 47 -3.25 -9.48 -1.49
CA CYS A 47 -1.87 -9.03 -1.51
C CYS A 47 -0.83 -10.17 -1.52
N TYR A 48 -1.22 -11.43 -1.27
CA TYR A 48 -0.28 -12.57 -1.28
C TYR A 48 -0.35 -13.39 -2.57
N SER A 49 -1.47 -13.36 -3.30
CA SER A 49 -1.64 -14.08 -4.56
C SER A 49 -1.40 -13.20 -5.79
N SER A 50 -1.45 -11.87 -5.64
CA SER A 50 -1.26 -10.94 -6.74
C SER A 50 0.19 -10.95 -7.24
N THR A 51 0.37 -10.79 -8.54
CA THR A 51 1.69 -10.77 -9.18
C THR A 51 2.11 -9.37 -9.65
N ARG A 52 1.19 -8.41 -9.57
CA ARG A 52 1.39 -7.02 -9.96
C ARG A 52 0.87 -6.07 -8.88
N TYR A 53 1.69 -5.09 -8.57
CA TYR A 53 1.41 -4.04 -7.62
C TYR A 53 1.80 -2.68 -8.20
N MET A 54 1.15 -1.64 -7.72
CA MET A 54 1.54 -0.25 -7.95
C MET A 54 1.71 0.47 -6.61
N LEU A 55 2.39 1.60 -6.61
CA LEU A 55 2.53 2.47 -5.46
C LEU A 55 1.94 3.83 -5.79
N SER A 56 1.00 4.26 -4.94
CA SER A 56 0.47 5.62 -4.95
C SER A 56 1.07 6.44 -3.81
N LEU A 57 1.34 7.71 -4.09
CA LEU A 57 1.70 8.73 -3.11
C LEU A 57 0.97 10.01 -3.48
N ASP A 58 0.25 10.62 -2.54
CA ASP A 58 -0.57 11.80 -2.78
C ASP A 58 -1.47 11.65 -4.01
N ARG A 59 -2.11 10.48 -4.14
CA ARG A 59 -2.98 10.11 -5.27
C ARG A 59 -2.30 10.20 -6.64
N ASN A 60 -0.99 10.06 -6.70
CA ASN A 60 -0.23 9.92 -7.93
C ASN A 60 0.43 8.55 -7.97
N LEU A 61 0.32 7.84 -9.11
CA LEU A 61 1.01 6.56 -9.29
C LEU A 61 2.49 6.83 -9.58
N ILE A 62 3.35 6.51 -8.61
CA ILE A 62 4.80 6.76 -8.68
C ILE A 62 5.58 5.54 -9.18
N ASN A 63 5.02 4.34 -9.02
CA ASN A 63 5.56 3.11 -9.61
C ASN A 63 4.41 2.18 -9.98
N THR A 64 4.30 1.81 -11.25
CA THR A 64 3.14 1.10 -11.80
C THR A 64 3.42 -0.37 -12.11
N ASN A 65 4.64 -0.86 -11.89
CA ASN A 65 5.03 -2.22 -12.24
C ASN A 65 5.96 -2.84 -11.21
N ILE A 66 5.41 -3.16 -10.04
CA ILE A 66 6.11 -3.86 -8.97
C ILE A 66 5.66 -5.32 -9.01
N SER A 67 6.60 -6.26 -9.16
CA SER A 67 6.32 -7.69 -9.35
C SER A 67 6.29 -8.53 -8.07
N SER A 68 6.57 -7.91 -6.92
CA SER A 68 6.66 -8.60 -5.63
C SER A 68 6.00 -7.78 -4.53
N PHE A 69 5.20 -8.45 -3.71
CA PHE A 69 4.58 -7.87 -2.53
C PHE A 69 5.62 -7.26 -1.58
N ILE A 70 6.74 -7.95 -1.35
CA ILE A 70 7.79 -7.45 -0.45
C ILE A 70 8.42 -6.18 -1.01
N SER A 71 8.66 -6.11 -2.32
CA SER A 71 9.17 -4.90 -2.96
C SER A 71 8.18 -3.74 -2.86
N ALA A 72 6.88 -4.00 -3.04
CA ALA A 72 5.83 -2.99 -2.87
C ALA A 72 5.78 -2.47 -1.43
N LEU A 73 5.86 -3.38 -0.45
CA LEU A 73 5.91 -3.06 0.98
C LEU A 73 7.15 -2.22 1.32
N CYS A 74 8.34 -2.59 0.84
CA CYS A 74 9.56 -1.82 1.08
C CYS A 74 9.51 -0.42 0.45
N LEU A 75 8.98 -0.29 -0.78
CA LEU A 75 8.84 1.00 -1.44
C LEU A 75 7.83 1.90 -0.72
N MET A 76 6.67 1.35 -0.33
CA MET A 76 5.67 2.07 0.43
C MET A 76 6.22 2.50 1.80
N PHE A 77 6.81 1.58 2.56
CA PHE A 77 7.41 1.90 3.87
C PHE A 77 8.54 2.91 3.76
N GLY A 78 9.46 2.73 2.80
CA GLY A 78 10.57 3.65 2.57
C GLY A 78 10.14 5.07 2.19
N SER A 79 9.00 5.19 1.50
CA SER A 79 8.48 6.50 1.07
C SER A 79 8.12 7.42 2.24
N TYR A 80 7.70 6.88 3.40
CA TYR A 80 7.48 7.68 4.60
C TYR A 80 8.75 8.43 5.04
N TYR A 81 9.90 7.78 4.93
CA TYR A 81 11.19 8.37 5.30
C TYR A 81 11.76 9.26 4.19
N CYS A 82 11.68 8.82 2.93
CA CYS A 82 12.23 9.57 1.80
C CYS A 82 11.50 10.90 1.58
N PHE A 83 10.20 10.95 1.84
CA PHE A 83 9.37 12.13 1.61
C PHE A 83 8.94 12.83 2.90
N ASN A 84 9.43 12.39 4.07
CA ASN A 84 9.11 12.96 5.38
C ASN A 84 7.59 13.02 5.65
N ILE A 85 6.89 11.91 5.36
CA ILE A 85 5.44 11.78 5.54
C ILE A 85 5.18 11.14 6.91
N HIS A 86 4.23 11.69 7.66
CA HIS A 86 3.79 11.10 8.92
C HIS A 86 2.95 9.86 8.66
N TYR A 87 3.07 8.85 9.52
CA TYR A 87 2.19 7.69 9.45
C TYR A 87 0.73 8.13 9.64
N PRO A 88 -0.21 7.59 8.84
CA PRO A 88 -1.62 7.81 9.08
C PRO A 88 -2.01 7.14 10.41
N SER A 89 -2.92 7.75 11.16
CA SER A 89 -3.42 7.22 12.44
C SER A 89 -3.96 5.81 12.34
N GLU A 90 -4.46 5.44 11.16
CA GLU A 90 -5.08 4.18 10.82
C GLU A 90 -4.07 3.04 10.59
N LEU A 91 -2.76 3.33 10.50
CA LEU A 91 -1.68 2.36 10.32
C LEU A 91 -0.49 2.57 11.28
N ALA A 92 -0.59 3.53 12.18
CA ALA A 92 0.54 3.98 12.98
C ALA A 92 1.16 2.84 13.79
N SER A 93 0.35 1.95 14.38
CA SER A 93 0.86 0.85 15.23
C SER A 93 1.60 -0.19 14.40
N THR A 94 1.05 -0.61 13.26
CA THR A 94 1.76 -1.55 12.36
C THR A 94 3.04 -0.94 11.82
N LEU A 95 3.02 0.31 11.36
CA LEU A 95 4.19 0.96 10.77
C LEU A 95 5.29 1.24 11.82
N GLU A 96 4.91 1.64 13.04
CA GLU A 96 5.84 1.75 14.16
C GLU A 96 6.42 0.41 14.59
N PHE A 97 5.61 -0.66 14.54
CA PHE A 97 6.10 -2.01 14.84
C PHE A 97 7.13 -2.46 13.79
N LEU A 98 6.87 -2.22 12.51
CA LEU A 98 7.80 -2.57 11.42
C LEU A 98 9.12 -1.79 11.46
N GLN A 99 9.12 -0.60 12.06
CA GLN A 99 10.31 0.22 12.23
C GLN A 99 11.28 -0.32 13.29
N ARG A 100 10.81 -1.12 14.25
CA ARG A 100 11.60 -1.63 15.39
C ARG A 100 12.19 -3.00 15.09
#